data_AF-K2SJJ9-F1
#
_entry.id   AF-K2SJJ9-F1
#
_cell.length_a   1.000
_cell.length_b   1.000
_cell.length_c   1.000
_cell.angle_alpha   90.00
_cell.angle_beta   90.00
_cell.angle_gamma   90.00
#
_symmetry.space_group_name_H-M   'P 1'
#
loop_
_entity.id
_entity.type
_entity.pdbx_description
1 polymer ?
#
loop_
_entity_poly.entity_id
_entity_poly.type
_entity_poly.pdbx_seq_one_letter_code
_entity_poly.pdbx_strand_id
1 'polypeptide(L)'
;MFRFEQLNHARYPHIRELLRKCKQNARKARKNLASFEASVSELREKVPPRNVADQLFHRYLQTFETVFRLHHVPSFGRDYEEYWSDSASANDGFIVKLLLVLALGTCFDDLDDTESWYPASLQWVVAAHAWAHSPFIKRRGGLAAVQIQCLLLLARQTHGVGGDTIWISAGTLLRTAMQLGLNRDPSHLLVSSSLEIEVRKRVWATTLELLTQASIDAGQPPLISVDDFDCGPPSAADDFELDASPCPQDHEVATHKSPQNDLLESLPVRLEITKFLNHFRSDPSYSTALELSARLTKSIRIPPILSQGSSESKLFQRKMLEFLTHRFLIVLHQGFAAKARSSPTFYFSRKMCLDASLLILNFEQPAPKSTYFTKLMSLGNGIFHTTLLQAASYIIIEQAFQQEEASSFPTLVTQSSLLSRQEQRQALRLYGDRLRETLKRGRANFKGYVLLECAILQLDDTRGSSEGEKAAHLEKVLQDCADILAQASGTAETPPNRQETPGQHSSELGEFEFDIVSVRAR
;
A
#
# COMPACT_ATOMS: atom_id res chain seq x y z
N MET A 1 -24.91 -1.98 11.18
CA MET A 1 -24.15 -2.45 9.99
C MET A 1 -24.32 -3.96 9.88
N PHE A 2 -24.61 -4.48 8.69
CA PHE A 2 -24.81 -5.92 8.45
C PHE A 2 -23.58 -6.71 8.93
N ARG A 3 -23.76 -7.61 9.90
CA ARG A 3 -22.71 -8.56 10.26
C ARG A 3 -23.02 -9.86 9.53
N PHE A 4 -22.11 -10.32 8.67
CA PHE A 4 -22.24 -11.59 7.95
C PHE A 4 -22.54 -12.78 8.87
N GLU A 5 -22.06 -12.71 10.11
CA GLU A 5 -22.25 -13.70 11.18
C GLU A 5 -23.67 -13.71 11.77
N GLN A 6 -24.47 -12.67 11.54
CA GLN A 6 -25.86 -12.58 12.02
C GLN A 6 -26.86 -13.19 11.02
N LEU A 7 -26.43 -13.56 9.81
CA LEU A 7 -27.24 -14.39 8.92
C LEU A 7 -27.32 -15.79 9.50
N ASN A 8 -28.49 -16.16 10.00
CA ASN A 8 -28.75 -17.52 10.46
C ASN A 8 -28.46 -18.51 9.32
N HIS A 9 -27.34 -19.22 9.41
CA HIS A 9 -26.81 -20.07 8.35
C HIS A 9 -27.75 -21.23 7.97
N ALA A 10 -28.69 -21.58 8.85
CA ALA A 10 -29.74 -22.56 8.56
C ALA A 10 -30.85 -22.01 7.64
N ARG A 11 -31.01 -20.68 7.57
CA ARG A 11 -32.14 -20.01 6.90
C ARG A 11 -31.85 -19.66 5.43
N TYR A 12 -30.58 -19.56 5.01
CA TYR A 12 -30.17 -19.18 3.65
C TYR A 12 -29.02 -20.08 3.11
N PRO A 13 -29.30 -21.36 2.78
CA PRO A 13 -28.27 -22.29 2.31
C PRO A 13 -27.64 -21.88 0.97
N HIS A 14 -28.38 -21.15 0.12
CA HIS A 14 -27.89 -20.68 -1.18
C HIS A 14 -26.75 -19.65 -1.05
N ILE A 15 -26.87 -18.67 -0.16
CA ILE A 15 -25.83 -17.69 0.17
C ILE A 15 -24.53 -18.39 0.59
N ARG A 16 -24.62 -19.45 1.41
CA ARG A 16 -23.46 -20.23 1.85
C ARG A 16 -22.77 -20.92 0.68
N GLU A 17 -23.55 -21.49 -0.23
CA GLU A 17 -23.02 -22.15 -1.42
C GLU A 17 -22.33 -21.15 -2.36
N LEU A 18 -22.92 -19.97 -2.58
CA LEU A 18 -22.28 -18.90 -3.35
C LEU A 18 -20.97 -18.42 -2.72
N LEU A 19 -20.96 -18.20 -1.40
CA LEU A 19 -19.72 -17.87 -0.68
C LEU A 19 -18.64 -18.95 -0.86
N ARG A 20 -19.03 -20.23 -0.80
CA ARG A 20 -18.12 -21.36 -1.03
C ARG A 20 -17.57 -21.33 -2.45
N LYS A 21 -18.42 -21.09 -3.45
CA LYS A 21 -18.02 -20.93 -4.86
C LYS A 21 -17.05 -19.76 -5.05
N CYS A 22 -17.35 -18.58 -4.52
CA CYS A 22 -16.45 -17.42 -4.56
C CYS A 22 -15.08 -17.73 -3.93
N LYS A 23 -15.06 -18.36 -2.74
CA LYS A 23 -13.81 -18.78 -2.09
C LYS A 23 -13.01 -19.76 -2.96
N GLN A 24 -13.67 -20.73 -3.58
CA GLN A 24 -13.00 -21.71 -4.44
C GLN A 24 -12.44 -21.10 -5.72
N ASN A 25 -13.23 -20.28 -6.42
CA ASN A 25 -12.78 -19.61 -7.65
C ASN A 25 -11.63 -18.63 -7.35
N ALA A 26 -11.72 -17.86 -6.27
CA ALA A 26 -10.63 -16.99 -5.83
C ALA A 26 -9.34 -17.76 -5.50
N ARG A 27 -9.46 -18.93 -4.86
CA ARG A 27 -8.30 -19.81 -4.59
C ARG A 27 -7.70 -20.37 -5.87
N LYS A 28 -8.53 -20.80 -6.83
CA LYS A 28 -8.06 -21.32 -8.13
C LYS A 28 -7.31 -20.24 -8.91
N ALA A 29 -7.88 -19.04 -9.02
CA ALA A 29 -7.23 -17.90 -9.64
C ALA A 29 -5.84 -17.63 -9.01
N ARG A 30 -5.74 -17.64 -7.68
CA ARG A 30 -4.47 -17.46 -6.95
C ARG A 30 -3.47 -18.61 -7.11
N LYS A 31 -3.92 -19.86 -7.14
CA LYS A 31 -3.02 -21.02 -7.31
C LYS A 31 -2.33 -21.01 -8.68
N ASN A 32 -3.04 -20.58 -9.72
CA ASN A 32 -2.45 -20.40 -11.06
C ASN A 32 -1.33 -19.34 -11.06
N LEU A 33 -1.34 -18.41 -10.09
CA LEU A 33 -0.35 -17.34 -9.94
C LEU A 33 0.86 -17.73 -9.06
N ALA A 34 0.76 -18.81 -8.25
CA ALA A 34 1.66 -19.08 -7.13
C ALA A 34 2.37 -20.45 -7.16
N SER A 35 2.30 -21.22 -8.25
CA SER A 35 3.18 -22.39 -8.38
C SER A 35 4.64 -21.92 -8.50
N PHE A 36 5.55 -22.69 -7.89
CA PHE A 36 7.03 -22.68 -8.02
C PHE A 36 7.83 -22.13 -6.83
N GLU A 37 8.53 -23.05 -6.17
CA GLU A 37 9.81 -22.79 -5.48
C GLU A 37 10.85 -22.52 -6.56
N ALA A 38 11.30 -21.27 -6.71
CA ALA A 38 12.20 -20.92 -7.80
C ALA A 38 13.68 -21.10 -7.42
N SER A 39 14.43 -21.81 -8.25
CA SER A 39 15.90 -21.80 -8.24
C SER A 39 16.46 -20.51 -8.90
N VAL A 40 17.73 -20.21 -8.69
CA VAL A 40 18.37 -18.98 -9.23
C VAL A 40 18.43 -18.98 -10.76
N SER A 41 18.61 -20.15 -11.39
CA SER A 41 18.61 -20.28 -12.85
C SER A 41 17.26 -19.89 -13.46
N GLU A 42 16.17 -20.19 -12.77
CA GLU A 42 14.81 -19.81 -13.19
C GLU A 42 14.56 -18.30 -13.13
N LEU A 43 15.34 -17.53 -12.35
CA LEU A 43 15.18 -16.07 -12.29
C LEU A 43 15.61 -15.41 -13.60
N ARG A 44 16.68 -15.89 -14.24
CA ARG A 44 17.18 -15.33 -15.51
C ARG A 44 16.18 -15.54 -16.64
N GLU A 45 15.59 -16.73 -16.68
CA GLU A 45 14.55 -17.10 -17.67
C GLU A 45 13.25 -16.30 -17.48
N LYS A 46 13.06 -15.68 -16.30
CA LYS A 46 11.89 -14.86 -15.98
C LYS A 46 12.02 -13.40 -16.43
N VAL A 47 13.18 -12.94 -16.87
CA VAL A 47 13.34 -11.57 -17.37
C VAL A 47 12.56 -11.42 -18.69
N PRO A 48 11.64 -10.43 -18.80
CA PRO A 48 10.84 -10.26 -20.01
C PRO A 48 11.69 -9.76 -21.19
N PRO A 49 11.16 -9.82 -22.43
CA PRO A 49 11.81 -9.23 -23.60
C PRO A 49 12.19 -7.75 -23.38
N ARG A 50 13.31 -7.32 -23.97
CA ARG A 50 13.89 -5.98 -23.75
C ARG A 50 12.89 -4.84 -23.92
N ASN A 51 12.07 -4.88 -24.97
CA ASN A 51 11.05 -3.85 -25.22
C ASN A 51 10.03 -3.71 -24.09
N VAL A 52 9.69 -4.80 -23.40
CA VAL A 52 8.81 -4.80 -22.23
C VAL A 52 9.59 -4.32 -21.01
N ALA A 53 10.81 -4.82 -20.81
CA ALA A 53 11.67 -4.42 -19.70
C ALA A 53 11.94 -2.91 -19.71
N ASP A 54 12.23 -2.32 -20.89
CA ASP A 54 12.48 -0.89 -21.06
C ASP A 54 11.28 -0.05 -20.60
N GLN A 55 10.07 -0.47 -20.96
CA GLN A 55 8.83 0.22 -20.57
C GLN A 55 8.57 0.14 -19.06
N LEU A 56 8.71 -1.05 -18.48
CA LEU A 56 8.51 -1.26 -17.05
C LEU A 56 9.58 -0.51 -16.22
N PHE A 57 10.83 -0.53 -16.68
CA PHE A 57 11.93 0.20 -16.07
C PHE A 57 11.68 1.72 -16.11
N HIS A 58 11.24 2.25 -17.26
CA HIS A 58 10.89 3.66 -17.38
C HIS A 58 9.76 4.09 -16.44
N ARG A 59 8.71 3.27 -16.33
CA ARG A 59 7.60 3.52 -15.38
C ARG A 59 8.08 3.54 -13.94
N TYR A 60 8.98 2.63 -13.55
CA TYR A 60 9.60 2.63 -12.22
C TYR A 60 10.36 3.93 -11.94
N LEU A 61 11.18 4.38 -12.90
CA LEU A 61 11.96 5.62 -12.77
C LEU A 61 11.08 6.87 -12.63
N GLN A 62 9.91 6.89 -13.28
CA GLN A 62 8.96 8.00 -13.20
C GLN A 62 8.07 7.99 -11.97
N THR A 63 8.11 6.91 -11.17
CA THR A 63 7.20 6.68 -10.03
C THR A 63 7.95 6.36 -8.73
N PHE A 64 8.14 5.08 -8.39
CA PHE A 64 8.73 4.65 -7.12
C PHE A 64 10.11 5.25 -6.89
N GLU A 65 10.97 5.31 -7.91
CA GLU A 65 12.30 5.89 -7.78
C GLU A 65 12.22 7.37 -7.41
N THR A 66 11.23 8.11 -7.91
CA THR A 66 11.06 9.54 -7.60
C THR A 66 10.74 9.83 -6.14
N VAL A 67 10.23 8.84 -5.39
CA VAL A 67 9.85 8.96 -3.97
C VAL A 67 10.86 8.28 -3.06
N PHE A 68 11.27 7.06 -3.39
CA PHE A 68 12.11 6.21 -2.54
C PHE A 68 13.60 6.22 -2.92
N ARG A 69 13.97 6.79 -4.08
CA ARG A 69 15.36 7.06 -4.52
C ARG A 69 16.38 5.98 -4.10
N LEU A 70 16.10 4.72 -4.42
CA LEU A 70 16.93 3.60 -3.96
C LEU A 70 18.23 3.47 -4.77
N HIS A 71 18.27 4.06 -5.97
CA HIS A 71 19.37 3.92 -6.90
C HIS A 71 20.02 5.27 -7.19
N HIS A 72 21.25 5.21 -7.68
CA HIS A 72 21.77 6.26 -8.53
C HIS A 72 21.37 5.90 -9.97
N VAL A 73 20.43 6.65 -10.55
CA VAL A 73 19.77 6.33 -11.82
C VAL A 73 20.78 6.19 -12.97
N PRO A 74 21.79 7.07 -13.15
CA PRO A 74 22.79 6.90 -14.20
C PRO A 74 23.60 5.60 -14.06
N SER A 75 24.04 5.26 -12.83
CA SER A 75 24.79 4.01 -12.61
C SER A 75 23.92 2.78 -12.87
N PHE A 76 22.69 2.77 -12.35
CA PHE A 76 21.80 1.63 -12.55
C PHE A 76 21.37 1.48 -14.02
N GLY A 77 21.23 2.59 -14.76
CA GLY A 77 21.01 2.59 -16.20
C GLY A 77 22.17 1.99 -17.00
N ARG A 78 23.42 2.24 -16.59
CA ARG A 78 24.59 1.58 -17.19
C ARG A 78 24.59 0.08 -16.94
N ASP A 79 24.35 -0.34 -15.70
CA ASP A 79 24.23 -1.76 -15.35
C ASP A 79 23.10 -2.46 -16.15
N TYR A 80 21.99 -1.74 -16.39
CA TYR A 80 20.87 -2.20 -17.21
C TYR A 80 21.25 -2.39 -18.68
N GLU A 81 21.97 -1.45 -19.29
CA GLU A 81 22.46 -1.59 -20.66
C GLU A 81 23.53 -2.68 -20.82
N GLU A 82 24.40 -2.84 -19.81
CA GLU A 82 25.40 -3.90 -19.78
C GLU A 82 24.74 -5.28 -19.73
N TYR A 83 23.65 -5.45 -18.96
CA TYR A 83 22.88 -6.69 -18.93
C TYR A 83 22.38 -7.11 -20.31
N TRP A 84 21.94 -6.17 -21.14
CA TRP A 84 21.48 -6.47 -22.50
C TRP A 84 22.64 -6.75 -23.48
N SER A 85 23.85 -6.29 -23.15
CA SER A 85 25.05 -6.55 -23.92
C SER A 85 25.64 -7.94 -23.61
N ASP A 86 25.65 -8.33 -22.33
CA ASP A 86 26.11 -9.64 -21.85
C ASP A 86 25.28 -10.12 -20.65
N SER A 87 24.13 -10.71 -20.93
CA SER A 87 23.22 -11.22 -19.88
C SER A 87 23.79 -12.40 -19.09
N ALA A 88 24.79 -13.11 -19.62
CA ALA A 88 25.36 -14.28 -18.98
C ALA A 88 26.28 -13.92 -17.80
N SER A 89 27.00 -12.79 -17.90
CA SER A 89 27.91 -12.32 -16.86
C SER A 89 27.22 -11.57 -15.70
N ALA A 90 25.94 -11.21 -15.87
CA ALA A 90 25.17 -10.54 -14.85
C ALA A 90 25.14 -11.34 -13.53
N ASN A 91 25.37 -10.65 -12.42
CA ASN A 91 25.31 -11.29 -11.10
C ASN A 91 23.85 -11.45 -10.63
N ASP A 92 23.58 -12.47 -9.83
CA ASP A 92 22.22 -12.81 -9.41
C ASP A 92 21.55 -11.71 -8.58
N GLY A 93 22.33 -10.95 -7.81
CA GLY A 93 21.81 -9.81 -7.03
C GLY A 93 21.27 -8.69 -7.93
N PHE A 94 21.94 -8.41 -9.04
CA PHE A 94 21.48 -7.47 -10.04
C PHE A 94 20.20 -7.98 -10.72
N ILE A 95 20.16 -9.25 -11.12
CA ILE A 95 18.96 -9.85 -11.75
C ILE A 95 17.74 -9.76 -10.82
N VAL A 96 17.91 -10.09 -9.53
CA VAL A 96 16.84 -9.95 -8.54
C VAL A 96 16.40 -8.50 -8.39
N LYS A 97 17.34 -7.56 -8.33
CA LYS A 97 17.05 -6.12 -8.26
C LYS A 97 16.25 -5.66 -9.49
N LEU A 98 16.70 -6.06 -10.68
CA LEU A 98 16.04 -5.77 -11.96
C LEU A 98 14.61 -6.32 -11.95
N LEU A 99 14.41 -7.60 -11.65
CA LEU A 99 13.08 -8.21 -11.60
C LEU A 99 12.12 -7.50 -10.63
N LEU A 100 12.61 -7.05 -9.47
CA LEU A 100 11.81 -6.27 -8.52
C LEU A 100 11.45 -4.87 -9.06
N VAL A 101 12.40 -4.21 -9.71
CA VAL A 101 12.17 -2.93 -10.40
C VAL A 101 11.11 -3.08 -11.51
N LEU A 102 11.23 -4.12 -12.34
CA LEU A 102 10.25 -4.42 -13.38
C LEU A 102 8.89 -4.77 -12.78
N ALA A 103 8.85 -5.54 -11.68
CA ALA A 103 7.61 -5.87 -10.97
C ALA A 103 6.87 -4.59 -10.51
N LEU A 104 7.59 -3.66 -9.90
CA LEU A 104 7.03 -2.36 -9.51
C LEU A 104 6.51 -1.57 -10.72
N GLY A 105 7.18 -1.66 -11.88
CA GLY A 105 6.72 -1.08 -13.14
C GLY A 105 5.34 -1.61 -13.61
N THR A 106 5.02 -2.88 -13.35
CA THR A 106 3.72 -3.49 -13.76
C THR A 106 2.52 -2.93 -13.00
N CYS A 107 2.76 -2.19 -11.90
CA CYS A 107 1.70 -1.50 -11.15
C CYS A 107 1.04 -0.38 -11.97
N PHE A 108 1.69 0.04 -13.06
CA PHE A 108 1.29 1.18 -13.89
C PHE A 108 0.92 0.78 -15.32
N ASP A 109 0.68 -0.51 -15.58
CA ASP A 109 0.10 -1.00 -16.83
C ASP A 109 -1.18 -0.22 -17.18
N ASP A 110 -1.42 -0.06 -18.47
CA ASP A 110 -2.67 0.53 -18.93
C ASP A 110 -3.83 -0.40 -18.57
N LEU A 111 -4.96 0.22 -18.21
CA LEU A 111 -6.12 -0.53 -17.78
C LEU A 111 -6.65 -1.43 -18.91
N ASP A 112 -6.46 -1.07 -20.17
CA ASP A 112 -6.99 -1.81 -21.31
C ASP A 112 -6.02 -2.84 -21.89
N ASP A 113 -4.87 -3.05 -21.25
CA ASP A 113 -3.83 -3.95 -21.76
C ASP A 113 -4.17 -5.43 -21.52
N THR A 114 -4.40 -6.17 -22.60
CA THR A 114 -4.69 -7.61 -22.61
C THR A 114 -3.44 -8.47 -22.35
N GLU A 115 -2.23 -7.90 -22.49
CA GLU A 115 -0.94 -8.59 -22.30
C GLU A 115 -0.22 -8.12 -21.02
N SER A 116 -0.96 -7.90 -19.94
CA SER A 116 -0.37 -7.46 -18.66
C SER A 116 0.63 -8.47 -18.11
N TRP A 117 1.82 -7.97 -17.73
CA TRP A 117 2.89 -8.75 -17.12
C TRP A 117 2.74 -8.95 -15.61
N TYR A 118 1.65 -8.46 -15.01
CA TYR A 118 1.39 -8.59 -13.59
C TYR A 118 1.33 -10.04 -13.05
N PRO A 119 0.75 -11.03 -13.76
CA PRO A 119 0.81 -12.42 -13.34
C PRO A 119 2.25 -12.95 -13.26
N ALA A 120 3.11 -12.56 -14.21
CA ALA A 120 4.51 -12.93 -14.21
C ALA A 120 5.29 -12.20 -13.11
N SER A 121 4.98 -10.92 -12.85
CA SER A 121 5.65 -10.15 -11.80
C SER A 121 5.42 -10.70 -10.39
N LEU A 122 4.26 -11.32 -10.12
CA LEU A 122 4.05 -12.05 -8.88
C LEU A 122 5.08 -13.16 -8.66
N GLN A 123 5.45 -13.88 -9.73
CA GLN A 123 6.49 -14.91 -9.66
C GLN A 123 7.86 -14.29 -9.41
N TRP A 124 8.15 -13.13 -10.00
CA TRP A 124 9.38 -12.39 -9.74
C TRP A 124 9.52 -12.01 -8.26
N VAL A 125 8.44 -11.51 -7.65
CA VAL A 125 8.41 -11.14 -6.23
C VAL A 125 8.59 -12.36 -5.31
N VAL A 126 7.91 -13.47 -5.61
CA VAL A 126 8.04 -14.72 -4.84
C VAL A 126 9.46 -15.29 -4.95
N ALA A 127 10.02 -15.30 -6.16
CA ALA A 127 11.36 -15.82 -6.39
C ALA A 127 12.43 -14.91 -5.76
N ALA A 128 12.27 -13.59 -5.82
CA ALA A 128 13.11 -12.63 -5.09
C ALA A 128 13.02 -12.82 -3.56
N HIS A 129 11.83 -13.11 -3.04
CA HIS A 129 11.64 -13.43 -1.62
C HIS A 129 12.40 -14.71 -1.22
N ALA A 130 12.28 -15.78 -2.01
CA ALA A 130 13.02 -17.03 -1.78
C ALA A 130 14.53 -16.81 -1.85
N TRP A 131 14.99 -16.05 -2.85
CA TRP A 131 16.39 -15.67 -3.00
C TRP A 131 16.91 -14.87 -1.81
N ALA A 132 16.15 -13.91 -1.30
CA ALA A 132 16.53 -13.08 -0.16
C ALA A 132 16.62 -13.87 1.17
N HIS A 133 15.96 -15.02 1.28
CA HIS A 133 15.94 -15.84 2.50
C HIS A 133 16.75 -17.15 2.42
N SER A 134 17.08 -17.66 1.22
CA SER A 134 17.93 -18.85 1.00
C SER A 134 19.26 -18.88 1.80
N PRO A 135 19.50 -19.85 2.69
CA PRO A 135 20.72 -19.87 3.51
C PRO A 135 22.02 -20.13 2.73
N PHE A 136 21.91 -20.50 1.44
CA PHE A 136 23.05 -20.94 0.62
C PHE A 136 23.69 -19.83 -0.22
N ILE A 137 23.14 -18.60 -0.20
CA ILE A 137 23.63 -17.49 -1.02
C ILE A 137 24.72 -16.71 -0.26
N LYS A 138 25.98 -16.94 -0.66
CA LYS A 138 27.19 -16.50 0.06
C LYS A 138 27.49 -14.99 0.00
N ARG A 139 26.83 -14.21 -0.87
CA ARG A 139 27.11 -12.76 -1.08
C ARG A 139 25.88 -11.88 -0.82
N ARG A 140 25.38 -11.89 0.43
CA ARG A 140 24.32 -10.99 0.91
C ARG A 140 24.84 -9.71 1.57
N GLY A 141 26.15 -9.46 1.49
CA GLY A 141 26.76 -8.29 2.10
C GLY A 141 26.63 -7.05 1.22
N GLY A 142 26.58 -5.90 1.87
CA GLY A 142 26.68 -4.59 1.23
C GLY A 142 25.36 -3.95 0.83
N LEU A 143 25.47 -2.75 0.27
CA LEU A 143 24.35 -1.85 0.01
C LEU A 143 23.28 -2.47 -0.91
N ALA A 144 23.70 -3.29 -1.88
CA ALA A 144 22.81 -3.97 -2.80
C ALA A 144 21.80 -4.89 -2.10
N ALA A 145 22.18 -5.55 -0.99
CA ALA A 145 21.28 -6.42 -0.25
C ALA A 145 20.15 -5.63 0.43
N VAL A 146 20.48 -4.47 1.01
CA VAL A 146 19.49 -3.56 1.61
C VAL A 146 18.58 -2.99 0.54
N GLN A 147 19.12 -2.56 -0.61
CA GLN A 147 18.32 -2.11 -1.75
C GLN A 147 17.31 -3.19 -2.21
N ILE A 148 17.77 -4.44 -2.35
CA ILE A 148 16.90 -5.58 -2.71
C ILE A 148 15.81 -5.78 -1.65
N GLN A 149 16.13 -5.73 -0.37
CA GLN A 149 15.13 -5.87 0.70
C GLN A 149 14.11 -4.73 0.71
N CYS A 150 14.52 -3.47 0.46
CA CYS A 150 13.62 -2.33 0.30
C CYS A 150 12.68 -2.53 -0.90
N LEU A 151 13.24 -2.85 -2.07
CA LEU A 151 12.46 -3.11 -3.29
C LEU A 151 11.48 -4.28 -3.09
N LEU A 152 11.92 -5.34 -2.40
CA LEU A 152 11.10 -6.51 -2.11
C LEU A 152 9.92 -6.15 -1.20
N LEU A 153 10.12 -5.32 -0.17
CA LEU A 153 9.01 -4.85 0.67
C LEU A 153 8.00 -4.02 -0.14
N LEU A 154 8.48 -3.08 -0.97
CA LEU A 154 7.62 -2.30 -1.87
C LEU A 154 6.84 -3.21 -2.84
N ALA A 155 7.51 -4.18 -3.46
CA ALA A 155 6.91 -5.09 -4.41
C ALA A 155 5.87 -6.00 -3.72
N ARG A 156 6.17 -6.50 -2.52
CA ARG A 156 5.22 -7.30 -1.73
C ARG A 156 3.97 -6.50 -1.35
N GLN A 157 4.13 -5.23 -0.97
CA GLN A 157 2.99 -4.37 -0.67
C GLN A 157 2.14 -4.08 -1.91
N THR A 158 2.75 -3.79 -3.06
CA THR A 158 2.01 -3.54 -4.30
C THR A 158 1.34 -4.79 -4.89
N HIS A 159 1.93 -5.98 -4.68
CA HIS A 159 1.44 -7.24 -5.25
C HIS A 159 0.64 -8.10 -4.25
N GLY A 160 0.59 -7.73 -2.97
CA GLY A 160 -0.20 -8.43 -1.95
C GLY A 160 0.42 -9.76 -1.51
N VAL A 161 1.75 -9.86 -1.55
CA VAL A 161 2.49 -11.09 -1.25
C VAL A 161 2.96 -11.10 0.21
N GLY A 162 2.41 -12.01 1.01
CA GLY A 162 2.78 -12.19 2.42
C GLY A 162 2.51 -10.95 3.27
N GLY A 163 1.33 -10.34 3.16
CA GLY A 163 0.99 -9.08 3.83
C GLY A 163 1.13 -9.11 5.36
N ASP A 164 0.86 -10.26 5.96
CA ASP A 164 0.97 -10.53 7.41
C ASP A 164 2.42 -10.54 7.93
N THR A 165 3.40 -10.83 7.07
CA THR A 165 4.82 -10.93 7.45
C THR A 165 5.65 -9.71 7.05
N ILE A 166 5.00 -8.63 6.57
CA ILE A 166 5.68 -7.38 6.16
C ILE A 166 6.44 -6.76 7.31
N TRP A 167 5.83 -6.64 8.50
CA TRP A 167 6.48 -6.05 9.68
C TRP A 167 7.71 -6.85 10.16
N ILE A 168 7.62 -8.18 10.14
CA ILE A 168 8.76 -9.06 10.46
C ILE A 168 9.90 -8.84 9.47
N SER A 169 9.58 -8.77 8.19
CA SER A 169 10.55 -8.56 7.11
C SER A 169 11.19 -7.16 7.19
N ALA A 170 10.42 -6.16 7.60
CA ALA A 170 10.92 -4.81 7.90
C ALA A 170 11.93 -4.84 9.06
N GLY A 171 11.69 -5.64 10.10
CA GLY A 171 12.67 -5.87 11.18
C GLY A 171 13.98 -6.49 10.69
N THR A 172 13.93 -7.44 9.75
CA THR A 172 15.13 -8.00 9.09
C THR A 172 15.86 -6.94 8.27
N LEU A 173 15.13 -6.09 7.54
CA LEU A 173 15.69 -4.95 6.81
C LEU A 173 16.46 -4.00 7.73
N LEU A 174 15.85 -3.60 8.85
CA LEU A 174 16.49 -2.71 9.83
C LEU A 174 17.83 -3.29 10.30
N ARG A 175 17.85 -4.55 10.73
CA ARG A 175 19.07 -5.20 11.23
C ARG A 175 20.15 -5.30 10.16
N THR A 176 19.77 -5.60 8.92
CA THR A 176 20.70 -5.67 7.78
C THR A 176 21.28 -4.28 7.48
N ALA A 177 20.45 -3.23 7.48
CA ALA A 177 20.89 -1.85 7.27
C ALA A 177 21.82 -1.34 8.37
N MET A 178 21.49 -1.60 9.64
CA MET A 178 22.35 -1.24 10.79
C MET A 178 23.67 -2.00 10.80
N GLN A 179 23.66 -3.29 10.41
CA GLN A 179 24.89 -4.08 10.30
C GLN A 179 25.87 -3.49 9.27
N LEU A 180 25.38 -2.79 8.25
CA LEU A 180 26.18 -2.07 7.26
C LEU A 180 26.51 -0.61 7.66
N GLY A 181 26.07 -0.18 8.84
CA GLY A 181 26.28 1.16 9.36
C GLY A 181 25.44 2.24 8.69
N LEU A 182 24.34 1.91 8.00
CA LEU A 182 23.51 2.91 7.33
C LEU A 182 22.81 3.88 8.28
N ASN A 183 22.66 3.50 9.55
CA ASN A 183 22.12 4.36 10.61
C ASN A 183 23.14 5.40 11.13
N ARG A 184 24.40 5.28 10.75
CA ARG A 184 25.48 6.17 11.20
C ARG A 184 25.72 7.26 10.16
N ASP A 185 26.04 8.48 10.60
CA ASP A 185 26.50 9.53 9.71
C ASP A 185 27.73 9.04 8.91
N PRO A 186 27.72 9.15 7.56
CA PRO A 186 28.83 8.69 6.74
C PRO A 186 30.19 9.32 7.07
N SER A 187 30.24 10.51 7.69
CA SER A 187 31.49 11.12 8.17
C SER A 187 32.19 10.32 9.27
N HIS A 188 31.45 9.46 9.98
CA HIS A 188 32.01 8.52 10.95
C HIS A 188 32.45 7.20 10.31
N LEU A 189 32.20 7.01 9.02
CA LEU A 189 32.57 5.82 8.27
C LEU A 189 33.78 6.14 7.39
N LEU A 190 34.56 5.11 7.04
CA LEU A 190 35.67 5.23 6.09
C LEU A 190 35.16 5.25 4.63
N VAL A 191 34.09 6.01 4.36
CA VAL A 191 33.48 6.16 3.04
C VAL A 191 33.87 7.54 2.50
N SER A 192 34.66 7.56 1.43
CA SER A 192 35.18 8.79 0.83
C SER A 192 34.45 9.23 -0.44
N SER A 193 33.69 8.33 -1.07
CA SER A 193 32.95 8.63 -2.30
C SER A 193 31.67 9.39 -1.99
N SER A 194 31.55 10.63 -2.47
CA SER A 194 30.33 11.45 -2.32
C SER A 194 29.09 10.76 -2.90
N LEU A 195 29.24 10.04 -4.00
CA LEU A 195 28.17 9.22 -4.57
C LEU A 195 27.76 8.09 -3.62
N GLU A 196 28.71 7.37 -3.03
CA GLU A 196 28.40 6.29 -2.09
C GLU A 196 27.73 6.84 -0.82
N ILE A 197 28.21 7.97 -0.30
CA ILE A 197 27.61 8.69 0.84
C ILE A 197 26.15 9.01 0.55
N GLU A 198 25.87 9.60 -0.61
CA GLU A 198 24.51 10.00 -0.98
C GLU A 198 23.58 8.79 -1.14
N VAL A 199 24.00 7.74 -1.84
CA VAL A 199 23.17 6.52 -2.00
C VAL A 199 22.91 5.86 -0.64
N ARG A 200 23.89 5.82 0.28
CA ARG A 200 23.70 5.31 1.65
C ARG A 200 22.62 6.09 2.41
N LYS A 201 22.67 7.44 2.36
CA LYS A 201 21.66 8.31 2.99
C LYS A 201 20.27 8.08 2.42
N ARG A 202 20.14 7.96 1.09
CA ARG A 202 18.86 7.69 0.43
C ARG A 202 18.29 6.31 0.78
N VAL A 203 19.11 5.27 0.80
CA VAL A 203 18.69 3.91 1.19
C VAL A 203 18.28 3.87 2.67
N TRP A 204 18.98 4.59 3.55
CA TRP A 204 18.60 4.73 4.95
C TRP A 204 17.26 5.45 5.12
N ALA A 205 17.05 6.58 4.43
CA ALA A 205 15.79 7.31 4.46
C ALA A 205 14.60 6.44 4.04
N THR A 206 14.76 5.66 2.97
CA THR A 206 13.72 4.71 2.51
C THR A 206 13.53 3.56 3.49
N THR A 207 14.60 3.08 4.13
CA THR A 207 14.49 2.07 5.18
C THR A 207 13.59 2.60 6.31
N LEU A 208 13.86 3.79 6.84
CA LEU A 208 13.05 4.43 7.89
C LEU A 208 11.58 4.56 7.49
N GLU A 209 11.30 4.94 6.25
CA GLU A 209 9.93 5.05 5.74
C GLU A 209 9.22 3.71 5.74
N LEU A 210 9.85 2.66 5.20
CA LEU A 210 9.27 1.31 5.15
C LEU A 210 9.01 0.74 6.56
N LEU A 211 9.91 0.98 7.52
CA LEU A 211 9.72 0.57 8.92
C LEU A 211 8.50 1.25 9.55
N THR A 212 8.38 2.55 9.33
CA THR A 212 7.32 3.38 9.91
C THR A 212 5.94 2.99 9.39
N GLN A 213 5.83 2.75 8.07
CA GLN A 213 4.60 2.24 7.45
C GLN A 213 4.28 0.81 7.92
N ALA A 214 5.28 -0.07 8.01
CA ALA A 214 5.06 -1.45 8.45
C ALA A 214 4.54 -1.52 9.91
N SER A 215 5.03 -0.68 10.82
CA SER A 215 4.57 -0.66 12.21
C SER A 215 3.12 -0.17 12.34
N ILE A 216 2.72 0.88 11.62
CA ILE A 216 1.33 1.37 11.66
C ILE A 216 0.35 0.35 11.06
N ASP A 217 0.75 -0.33 9.99
CA ASP A 217 -0.09 -1.32 9.30
C ASP A 217 -0.31 -2.58 10.12
N ALA A 218 0.74 -3.03 10.83
CA ALA A 218 0.67 -4.22 11.68
C ALA A 218 0.08 -3.94 13.07
N GLY A 219 -0.21 -2.67 13.40
CA GLY A 219 -0.58 -2.27 14.75
C GLY A 219 0.47 -2.70 15.77
N GLN A 220 1.75 -2.42 15.47
CA GLN A 220 2.89 -2.76 16.31
C GLN A 220 3.67 -1.51 16.72
N PRO A 221 4.42 -1.56 17.83
CA PRO A 221 5.33 -0.48 18.22
C PRO A 221 6.33 -0.11 17.09
N PRO A 222 6.87 1.11 17.10
CA PRO A 222 7.96 1.48 16.20
C PRO A 222 9.15 0.52 16.34
N LEU A 223 9.75 0.14 15.21
CA LEU A 223 10.95 -0.72 15.19
C LEU A 223 12.23 0.03 15.58
N ILE A 224 12.20 1.37 15.57
CA ILE A 224 13.35 2.24 15.79
C ILE A 224 12.91 3.56 16.46
N SER A 225 13.78 4.14 17.28
CA SER A 225 13.67 5.49 17.85
C SER A 225 14.48 6.51 17.03
N VAL A 226 14.12 7.79 17.17
CA VAL A 226 14.91 8.89 16.59
C VAL A 226 16.32 8.99 17.18
N ASP A 227 16.54 8.42 18.37
CA ASP A 227 17.83 8.41 19.05
C ASP A 227 18.77 7.27 18.59
N ASP A 228 18.26 6.32 17.78
CA ASP A 228 19.01 5.12 17.37
C ASP A 228 19.89 5.36 16.11
N PHE A 229 19.82 6.55 15.53
CA PHE A 229 20.55 6.91 14.31
C PHE A 229 20.95 8.39 14.28
N ASP A 230 22.05 8.69 13.61
CA ASP A 230 22.51 10.07 13.36
C ASP A 230 22.79 10.35 11.89
N CYS A 231 22.52 9.39 10.99
CA CYS A 231 22.58 9.62 9.55
C CYS A 231 21.63 10.75 9.13
N GLY A 232 22.20 11.87 8.68
CA GLY A 232 21.44 13.02 8.19
C GLY A 232 20.65 12.77 6.89
N PRO A 233 19.78 13.72 6.51
CA PRO A 233 18.95 13.59 5.31
C PRO A 233 19.80 13.54 4.02
N PRO A 234 19.30 12.88 2.96
CA PRO A 234 19.93 12.91 1.65
C PRO A 234 19.90 14.33 1.06
N SER A 235 20.83 14.61 0.15
CA SER A 235 20.85 15.89 -0.53
C SER A 235 19.64 16.06 -1.48
N ALA A 236 19.35 17.32 -1.79
CA ALA A 236 18.37 17.68 -2.82
C ALA A 236 18.94 17.61 -4.24
N ALA A 237 20.26 17.35 -4.38
CA ALA A 237 20.96 17.30 -5.66
C ALA A 237 20.36 16.24 -6.60
N ASP A 238 20.33 16.57 -7.89
CA ASP A 238 19.96 15.62 -8.93
C ASP A 238 21.12 14.64 -9.20
N ASP A 239 20.82 13.47 -9.73
CA ASP A 239 21.80 12.41 -9.96
C ASP A 239 22.90 12.85 -10.94
N PHE A 240 22.56 13.69 -11.91
CA PHE A 240 23.54 14.23 -12.86
C PHE A 240 24.53 15.22 -12.24
N GLU A 241 24.15 15.87 -11.13
CA GLU A 241 25.04 16.78 -10.39
C GLU A 241 26.05 16.00 -9.55
N LEU A 242 25.69 14.80 -9.09
CA LEU A 242 26.56 13.89 -8.33
C LEU A 242 27.70 13.31 -9.17
N ASP A 243 27.48 13.10 -10.47
CA ASP A 243 28.52 12.64 -11.41
C ASP A 243 29.50 13.78 -11.80
N ALA A 244 29.07 15.04 -11.72
CA ALA A 244 29.83 16.20 -12.21
C ALA A 244 30.77 16.84 -11.18
N SER A 245 30.54 16.65 -9.87
CA SER A 245 31.34 17.28 -8.81
C SER A 245 31.60 16.34 -7.63
N PRO A 246 32.87 16.16 -7.19
CA PRO A 246 33.21 15.31 -6.05
C PRO A 246 32.79 15.89 -4.69
N CYS A 247 32.23 17.10 -4.65
CA CYS A 247 31.71 17.74 -3.45
C CYS A 247 30.42 18.47 -3.84
N PRO A 248 29.25 18.12 -3.27
CA PRO A 248 28.12 19.04 -3.32
C PRO A 248 28.57 20.27 -2.53
N GLN A 249 28.95 21.35 -3.22
CA GLN A 249 29.12 22.63 -2.53
C GLN A 249 27.79 22.93 -1.82
N ASP A 250 27.87 23.51 -0.61
CA ASP A 250 26.75 24.16 0.05
C ASP A 250 26.30 25.35 -0.81
N HIS A 251 25.71 25.06 -1.97
CA HIS A 251 25.05 26.05 -2.79
C HIS A 251 23.82 26.50 -2.02
N GLU A 252 23.79 27.80 -1.76
CA GLU A 252 22.69 28.55 -1.15
C GLU A 252 21.33 27.90 -1.42
N VAL A 253 20.70 27.45 -0.34
CA VAL A 253 19.27 27.15 -0.20
C VAL A 253 18.62 26.66 -1.51
N ALA A 254 18.91 25.41 -1.89
CA ALA A 254 18.05 24.72 -2.84
C ALA A 254 16.61 24.78 -2.27
N THR A 255 15.77 25.59 -2.90
CA THR A 255 14.37 25.85 -2.51
C THR A 255 13.48 24.61 -2.71
N HIS A 256 14.06 23.49 -3.18
CA HIS A 256 13.38 22.24 -3.46
C HIS A 256 13.84 21.14 -2.50
N LYS A 257 12.94 20.71 -1.60
CA LYS A 257 13.10 19.49 -0.81
C LYS A 257 12.71 18.28 -1.65
N SER A 258 13.44 17.18 -1.50
CA SER A 258 13.05 15.90 -2.08
C SER A 258 11.90 15.26 -1.27
N PRO A 259 11.13 14.33 -1.85
CA PRO A 259 10.10 13.59 -1.11
C PRO A 259 10.63 12.87 0.14
N GLN A 260 11.85 12.32 0.07
CA GLN A 260 12.49 11.69 1.23
C GLN A 260 12.74 12.70 2.36
N ASN A 261 13.12 13.94 2.04
CA ASN A 261 13.37 14.98 3.04
C ASN A 261 12.05 15.39 3.74
N ASP A 262 10.95 15.48 3.01
CA ASP A 262 9.63 15.75 3.58
C ASP A 262 9.14 14.60 4.48
N LEU A 263 9.38 13.34 4.07
CA LEU A 263 9.07 12.17 4.89
C LEU A 263 9.93 12.13 6.16
N LEU A 264 11.23 12.45 6.08
CA LEU A 264 12.11 12.53 7.24
C LEU A 264 11.72 13.67 8.20
N GLU A 265 11.29 14.83 7.70
CA GLU A 265 10.82 15.93 8.56
C GLU A 265 9.58 15.55 9.38
N SER A 266 8.67 14.74 8.81
CA SER A 266 7.48 14.25 9.52
C SER A 266 7.72 12.99 10.35
N LEU A 267 8.84 12.28 10.14
CA LEU A 267 9.14 10.99 10.75
C LEU A 267 9.03 10.99 12.30
N PRO A 268 9.61 11.96 13.04
CA PRO A 268 9.56 11.94 14.51
C PRO A 268 8.12 11.91 15.05
N VAL A 269 7.23 12.73 14.47
CA VAL A 269 5.82 12.78 14.88
C VAL A 269 5.09 11.49 14.51
N ARG A 270 5.40 10.90 13.35
CA ARG A 270 4.81 9.62 12.93
C ARG A 270 5.23 8.46 13.83
N LEU A 271 6.50 8.39 14.24
CA LEU A 271 6.98 7.41 15.21
C LEU A 271 6.32 7.60 16.58
N GLU A 272 6.12 8.84 17.02
CA GLU A 272 5.44 9.17 18.26
C GLU A 272 3.95 8.76 18.22
N ILE A 273 3.25 9.01 17.11
CA ILE A 273 1.87 8.54 16.88
C ILE A 273 1.82 7.01 16.96
N THR A 274 2.71 6.30 16.26
CA THR A 274 2.76 4.84 16.32
C THR A 274 3.03 4.34 17.74
N LYS A 275 3.94 4.98 18.48
CA LYS A 275 4.20 4.65 19.89
C LYS A 275 2.97 4.89 20.78
N PHE A 276 2.30 6.04 20.59
CA PHE A 276 1.08 6.41 21.31
C PHE A 276 -0.04 5.39 21.09
N LEU A 277 -0.29 5.00 19.85
CA LEU A 277 -1.33 4.03 19.49
C LEU A 277 -1.06 2.61 20.01
N ASN A 278 0.22 2.26 20.18
CA ASN A 278 0.64 0.94 20.66
C ASN A 278 0.96 0.90 22.15
N HIS A 279 0.68 1.97 22.89
CA HIS A 279 0.92 2.02 24.32
C HIS A 279 -0.17 1.28 25.10
N PHE A 280 0.05 -0.01 25.39
CA PHE A 280 -0.98 -0.87 26.00
C PHE A 280 -1.19 -0.69 27.52
N ARG A 281 -0.36 0.11 28.19
CA ARG A 281 -0.39 0.26 29.67
C ARG A 281 -1.18 1.47 30.16
N SER A 282 -1.66 2.33 29.27
CA SER A 282 -2.45 3.50 29.62
C SER A 282 -3.48 3.78 28.55
N ASP A 283 -4.62 4.33 28.96
CA ASP A 283 -5.62 4.78 28.01
C ASP A 283 -5.08 5.97 27.18
N PRO A 284 -5.37 6.01 25.88
CA PRO A 284 -4.92 7.09 25.01
C PRO A 284 -5.60 8.40 25.40
N SER A 285 -4.80 9.41 25.76
CA SER A 285 -5.29 10.75 26.07
C SER A 285 -5.73 11.49 24.81
N TYR A 286 -6.93 12.08 24.86
CA TYR A 286 -7.44 12.85 23.73
C TYR A 286 -6.66 14.13 23.48
N SER A 287 -6.19 14.82 24.53
CA SER A 287 -5.37 16.03 24.38
C SER A 287 -4.07 15.75 23.64
N THR A 288 -3.42 14.63 23.95
CA THR A 288 -2.21 14.17 23.27
C THR A 288 -2.49 13.85 21.80
N ALA A 289 -3.61 13.20 21.49
CA ALA A 289 -4.00 12.95 20.09
C ALA A 289 -4.21 14.24 19.29
N LEU A 290 -4.82 15.26 19.89
CA LEU A 290 -4.97 16.58 19.25
C LEU A 290 -3.61 17.27 19.01
N GLU A 291 -2.70 17.20 19.98
CA GLU A 291 -1.35 17.77 19.86
C GLU A 291 -0.56 17.08 18.74
N LEU A 292 -0.55 15.75 18.72
CA LEU A 292 0.12 14.95 17.68
C LEU A 292 -0.45 15.26 16.29
N SER A 293 -1.78 15.37 16.17
CA SER A 293 -2.45 15.73 14.92
C SER A 293 -2.05 17.12 14.41
N ALA A 294 -2.00 18.11 15.31
CA ALA A 294 -1.57 19.46 14.97
C ALA A 294 -0.09 19.51 14.55
N ARG A 295 0.79 18.79 15.24
CA ARG A 295 2.22 18.68 14.90
C ARG A 295 2.41 17.99 13.55
N LEU A 296 1.70 16.90 13.29
CA LEU A 296 1.80 16.18 12.01
C LEU A 296 1.34 17.06 10.85
N THR A 297 0.17 17.69 10.97
CA THR A 297 -0.37 18.59 9.94
C THR A 297 0.59 19.77 9.68
N LYS A 298 1.29 20.28 10.70
CA LYS A 298 2.31 21.32 10.55
C LYS A 298 3.58 20.83 9.82
N SER A 299 3.99 19.58 10.06
CA SER A 299 5.14 18.96 9.39
C SER A 299 4.86 18.60 7.93
N ILE A 300 3.60 18.32 7.58
CA ILE A 300 3.16 18.07 6.20
C ILE A 300 3.10 19.41 5.45
N ARG A 301 4.25 19.91 4.99
CA ARG A 301 4.34 21.13 4.17
C ARG A 301 4.05 20.84 2.70
N ILE A 302 2.86 20.35 2.39
CA ILE A 302 2.47 20.10 1.00
C ILE A 302 1.82 21.40 0.48
N PRO A 303 2.45 22.11 -0.48
CA PRO A 303 1.89 23.35 -1.00
C PRO A 303 0.49 23.08 -1.58
N PRO A 304 -0.52 23.89 -1.28
CA PRO A 304 -1.91 23.55 -1.56
C PRO A 304 -2.20 23.35 -3.06
N ILE A 305 -1.42 23.97 -3.96
CA ILE A 305 -1.66 23.92 -5.40
C ILE A 305 -0.32 23.76 -6.13
N LEU A 306 -0.18 22.69 -6.92
CA LEU A 306 0.84 22.60 -7.96
C LEU A 306 0.37 23.43 -9.16
N SER A 307 1.25 24.21 -9.76
CA SER A 307 0.91 25.01 -10.94
C SER A 307 0.39 24.10 -12.07
N GLN A 308 -0.60 24.60 -12.83
CA GLN A 308 -1.03 23.98 -14.07
C GLN A 308 0.20 23.81 -14.97
N GLY A 309 0.55 22.57 -15.31
CA GLY A 309 1.80 22.22 -16.05
C GLY A 309 2.86 21.46 -15.25
N SER A 310 2.59 21.07 -14.00
CA SER A 310 3.49 20.19 -13.25
C SER A 310 3.63 18.82 -13.92
N SER A 311 4.85 18.27 -13.96
CA SER A 311 5.11 16.96 -14.56
C SER A 311 4.39 15.84 -13.80
N GLU A 312 4.02 14.76 -14.50
CA GLU A 312 3.35 13.60 -13.93
C GLU A 312 4.11 13.01 -12.72
N SER A 313 5.44 12.94 -12.78
CA SER A 313 6.26 12.50 -11.65
C SER A 313 6.13 13.41 -10.41
N LYS A 314 6.07 14.74 -10.57
CA LYS A 314 5.86 15.67 -9.45
C LYS A 314 4.46 15.51 -8.84
N LEU A 315 3.46 15.26 -9.67
CA LEU A 315 2.10 14.95 -9.23
C LEU A 315 2.05 13.64 -8.45
N PHE A 316 2.73 12.59 -8.94
CA PHE A 316 2.86 11.31 -8.27
C PHE A 316 3.57 11.45 -6.92
N GLN A 317 4.72 12.11 -6.87
CA GLN A 317 5.47 12.38 -5.64
C GLN A 317 4.59 13.03 -4.57
N ARG A 318 3.89 14.11 -4.94
CA ARG A 318 3.00 14.82 -4.03
C ARG A 318 1.89 13.89 -3.51
N LYS A 319 1.20 13.18 -4.39
CA LYS A 319 0.08 12.31 -4.00
C LYS A 319 0.56 11.15 -3.11
N MET A 320 1.74 10.60 -3.38
CA MET A 320 2.37 9.62 -2.51
C MET A 320 2.71 10.18 -1.13
N LEU A 321 3.25 11.41 -1.03
CA LEU A 321 3.50 12.07 0.25
C LEU A 321 2.21 12.33 1.03
N GLU A 322 1.17 12.84 0.36
CA GLU A 322 -0.17 13.02 0.95
C GLU A 322 -0.65 11.67 1.51
N PHE A 323 -0.62 10.61 0.71
CA PHE A 323 -1.04 9.27 1.11
C PHE A 323 -0.24 8.72 2.30
N LEU A 324 1.09 8.67 2.22
CA LEU A 324 1.94 8.07 3.25
C LEU A 324 1.83 8.78 4.61
N THR A 325 1.55 10.07 4.63
CA THR A 325 1.44 10.87 5.85
C THR A 325 0.02 10.94 6.42
N HIS A 326 -1.01 11.15 5.59
CA HIS A 326 -2.39 11.34 6.08
C HIS A 326 -3.01 10.07 6.67
N ARG A 327 -2.49 8.89 6.33
CA ARG A 327 -2.87 7.61 6.98
C ARG A 327 -2.72 7.66 8.50
N PHE A 328 -1.71 8.37 8.99
CA PHE A 328 -1.46 8.54 10.43
C PHE A 328 -2.58 9.34 11.10
N LEU A 329 -3.22 10.28 10.40
CA LEU A 329 -4.36 11.04 10.93
C LEU A 329 -5.59 10.16 11.11
N ILE A 330 -5.86 9.26 10.15
CA ILE A 330 -6.99 8.32 10.24
C ILE A 330 -6.81 7.45 11.48
N VAL A 331 -5.69 6.75 11.62
CA VAL A 331 -5.50 5.82 12.74
C VAL A 331 -5.38 6.51 14.11
N LEU A 332 -4.90 7.76 14.15
CA LEU A 332 -4.79 8.54 15.38
C LEU A 332 -6.17 8.92 15.93
N HIS A 333 -7.09 9.33 15.04
CA HIS A 333 -8.41 9.80 15.43
C HIS A 333 -9.47 8.70 15.48
N GLN A 334 -9.23 7.61 14.78
CA GLN A 334 -10.03 6.39 14.67
C GLN A 334 -10.73 5.93 15.97
N GLY A 335 -9.97 5.78 17.06
CA GLY A 335 -10.51 5.34 18.35
C GLY A 335 -11.37 6.40 19.05
N PHE A 336 -11.03 7.68 18.88
CA PHE A 336 -11.78 8.80 19.44
C PHE A 336 -13.05 9.08 18.63
N ALA A 337 -13.00 8.97 17.31
CA ALA A 337 -14.15 9.12 16.43
C ALA A 337 -15.26 8.10 16.77
N ALA A 338 -14.90 6.86 17.13
CA ALA A 338 -15.86 5.86 17.61
C ALA A 338 -16.54 6.28 18.93
N LYS A 339 -15.79 6.92 19.86
CA LYS A 339 -16.32 7.43 21.14
C LYS A 339 -17.30 8.62 20.96
N ALA A 340 -17.29 9.27 19.79
CA ALA A 340 -18.18 10.39 19.51
C ALA A 340 -19.67 10.02 19.50
N ARG A 341 -20.01 8.72 19.34
CA ARG A 341 -21.38 8.22 19.48
C ARG A 341 -21.95 8.45 20.89
N SER A 342 -21.09 8.41 21.90
CA SER A 342 -21.49 8.54 23.31
C SER A 342 -21.11 9.90 23.90
N SER A 343 -20.13 10.61 23.33
CA SER A 343 -19.66 11.90 23.82
C SER A 343 -19.37 12.89 22.69
N PRO A 344 -20.10 14.02 22.60
CA PRO A 344 -19.86 15.05 21.58
C PRO A 344 -18.44 15.65 21.58
N THR A 345 -17.69 15.52 22.68
CA THR A 345 -16.31 16.03 22.80
C THR A 345 -15.38 15.53 21.68
N PHE A 346 -15.65 14.35 21.12
CA PHE A 346 -14.82 13.74 20.09
C PHE A 346 -15.22 14.09 18.64
N TYR A 347 -16.10 15.10 18.43
CA TYR A 347 -16.57 15.49 17.10
C TYR A 347 -15.44 15.91 16.14
N PHE A 348 -14.40 16.58 16.66
CA PHE A 348 -13.21 16.90 15.85
C PHE A 348 -12.56 15.65 15.26
N SER A 349 -12.47 14.54 16.02
CA SER A 349 -11.91 13.28 15.51
C SER A 349 -12.77 12.67 14.41
N ARG A 350 -14.11 12.75 14.52
CA ARG A 350 -15.00 12.34 13.43
C ARG A 350 -14.73 13.14 12.16
N LYS A 351 -14.64 14.47 12.27
CA LYS A 351 -14.32 15.35 11.14
C LYS A 351 -12.97 15.01 10.51
N MET A 352 -11.92 14.85 11.31
CA MET A 352 -10.59 14.50 10.82
C MET A 352 -10.57 13.16 10.09
N CYS A 353 -11.21 12.13 10.63
CA CYS A 353 -11.33 10.84 9.97
C CYS A 353 -12.10 10.94 8.65
N LEU A 354 -13.22 11.69 8.60
CA LEU A 354 -14.00 11.88 7.38
C LEU A 354 -13.21 12.61 6.30
N ASP A 355 -12.61 13.75 6.64
CA ASP A 355 -11.87 14.59 5.68
C ASP A 355 -10.66 13.82 5.10
N ALA A 356 -9.89 13.13 5.95
CA ALA A 356 -8.77 12.31 5.52
C ALA A 356 -9.21 11.09 4.68
N SER A 357 -10.34 10.46 5.04
CA SER A 357 -10.88 9.33 4.28
C SER A 357 -11.37 9.76 2.90
N LEU A 358 -12.03 10.92 2.80
CA LEU A 358 -12.44 11.47 1.51
C LEU A 358 -11.24 11.85 0.64
N LEU A 359 -10.20 12.46 1.22
CA LEU A 359 -8.96 12.76 0.49
C LEU A 359 -8.32 11.49 -0.10
N ILE A 360 -8.28 10.41 0.69
CA ILE A 360 -7.70 9.13 0.28
C ILE A 360 -8.57 8.40 -0.74
N LEU A 361 -9.90 8.38 -0.56
CA LEU A 361 -10.81 7.62 -1.43
C LEU A 361 -11.08 8.35 -2.75
N ASN A 362 -11.23 9.68 -2.71
CA ASN A 362 -11.40 10.54 -3.88
C ASN A 362 -10.07 11.05 -4.41
N PHE A 363 -9.05 10.19 -4.49
CA PHE A 363 -7.70 10.57 -4.91
C PHE A 363 -7.58 11.26 -6.29
N GLU A 364 -8.62 11.17 -7.13
CA GLU A 364 -8.72 11.88 -8.41
C GLU A 364 -9.20 13.35 -8.28
N GLN A 365 -9.62 13.78 -7.10
CA GLN A 365 -10.15 15.12 -6.86
C GLN A 365 -9.57 15.71 -5.57
N PRO A 366 -9.29 17.03 -5.51
CA PRO A 366 -9.33 17.98 -6.62
C PRO A 366 -8.12 17.85 -7.56
N ALA A 367 -8.25 18.38 -8.78
CA ALA A 367 -7.16 18.48 -9.75
C ALA A 367 -5.97 19.29 -9.21
N PRO A 368 -4.73 19.08 -9.72
CA PRO A 368 -4.34 18.19 -10.83
C PRO A 368 -4.30 16.70 -10.45
N LYS A 369 -4.72 15.83 -11.39
CA LYS A 369 -4.71 14.37 -11.24
C LYS A 369 -3.34 13.80 -11.60
N SER A 370 -2.85 12.80 -10.87
CA SER A 370 -1.75 11.94 -11.31
C SER A 370 -2.31 10.66 -11.91
N THR A 371 -1.92 10.37 -13.15
CA THR A 371 -2.24 9.12 -13.83
C THR A 371 -1.60 7.93 -13.13
N TYR A 372 -0.33 8.04 -12.74
CA TYR A 372 0.37 6.96 -12.06
C TYR A 372 -0.19 6.69 -10.67
N PHE A 373 -0.53 7.72 -9.91
CA PHE A 373 -1.12 7.55 -8.58
C PHE A 373 -2.50 6.90 -8.69
N THR A 374 -3.31 7.33 -9.67
CA THR A 374 -4.63 6.74 -9.96
C THR A 374 -4.51 5.24 -10.27
N LYS A 375 -3.55 4.86 -11.12
CA LYS A 375 -3.27 3.45 -11.44
C LYS A 375 -2.82 2.67 -10.21
N LEU A 376 -1.90 3.21 -9.40
CA LEU A 376 -1.41 2.55 -8.20
C LEU A 376 -2.51 2.34 -7.16
N MET A 377 -3.36 3.34 -6.92
CA MET A 377 -4.49 3.22 -6.00
C MET A 377 -5.57 2.26 -6.53
N SER A 378 -5.73 2.16 -7.85
CA SER A 378 -6.72 1.27 -8.47
C SER A 378 -6.23 -0.17 -8.57
N LEU A 379 -4.97 -0.41 -8.93
CA LEU A 379 -4.45 -1.74 -9.25
C LEU A 379 -3.53 -2.33 -8.16
N GLY A 380 -3.04 -1.49 -7.24
CA GLY A 380 -2.16 -1.88 -6.17
C GLY A 380 -2.88 -2.68 -5.08
N ASN A 381 -2.13 -3.55 -4.42
CA ASN A 381 -2.59 -4.36 -3.29
C ASN A 381 -2.01 -3.83 -1.97
N GLY A 382 -1.97 -4.67 -0.93
CA GLY A 382 -1.33 -4.37 0.36
C GLY A 382 -1.79 -3.04 0.92
N ILE A 383 -0.85 -2.14 1.22
CA ILE A 383 -1.14 -0.84 1.86
C ILE A 383 -2.10 0.03 1.05
N PHE A 384 -2.05 -0.05 -0.28
CA PHE A 384 -2.87 0.78 -1.16
C PHE A 384 -4.34 0.34 -1.08
N HIS A 385 -4.57 -0.97 -1.18
CA HIS A 385 -5.91 -1.55 -1.06
C HIS A 385 -6.46 -1.46 0.38
N THR A 386 -5.68 -1.80 1.40
CA THR A 386 -6.15 -1.80 2.80
C THR A 386 -6.51 -0.41 3.28
N THR A 387 -5.76 0.61 2.86
CA THR A 387 -6.04 2.00 3.22
C THR A 387 -7.32 2.52 2.57
N LEU A 388 -7.56 2.21 1.29
CA LEU A 388 -8.83 2.55 0.64
C LEU A 388 -10.02 1.88 1.33
N LEU A 389 -9.87 0.61 1.72
CA LEU A 389 -10.91 -0.11 2.45
C LEU A 389 -11.18 0.50 3.82
N GLN A 390 -10.13 0.93 4.54
CA GLN A 390 -10.26 1.63 5.81
C GLN A 390 -10.97 2.98 5.64
N ALA A 391 -10.58 3.77 4.64
CA ALA A 391 -11.21 5.05 4.32
C ALA A 391 -12.71 4.89 3.96
N ALA A 392 -13.02 3.91 3.11
CA ALA A 392 -14.41 3.58 2.76
C ALA A 392 -15.22 3.16 4.00
N SER A 393 -14.64 2.33 4.88
CA SER A 393 -15.28 1.91 6.12
C SER A 393 -15.62 3.11 7.03
N TYR A 394 -14.72 4.09 7.13
CA TYR A 394 -14.98 5.32 7.89
C TYR A 394 -16.10 6.16 7.29
N ILE A 395 -16.13 6.35 5.96
CA ILE A 395 -17.19 7.10 5.29
C ILE A 395 -18.55 6.41 5.52
N ILE A 396 -18.60 5.07 5.49
CA ILE A 396 -19.83 4.33 5.79
C ILE A 396 -20.29 4.56 7.24
N ILE A 397 -19.39 4.46 8.20
CA ILE A 397 -19.71 4.68 9.62
C ILE A 397 -20.22 6.11 9.83
N GLU A 398 -19.57 7.09 9.20
CA GLU A 398 -19.96 8.49 9.29
C GLU A 398 -21.34 8.76 8.64
N GLN A 399 -21.63 8.16 7.48
CA GLN A 399 -22.97 8.20 6.88
C GLN A 399 -24.04 7.62 7.81
N ALA A 400 -23.74 6.50 8.48
CA ALA A 400 -24.67 5.90 9.44
C ALA A 400 -24.93 6.83 10.64
N PHE A 401 -23.89 7.47 11.19
CA PHE A 401 -24.08 8.49 12.25
C PHE A 401 -24.94 9.65 11.78
N GLN A 402 -24.67 10.18 10.58
CA GLN A 402 -25.43 11.29 10.01
C GLN A 402 -26.91 10.93 9.76
N GLN A 403 -27.23 9.67 9.47
CA GLN A 403 -28.60 9.16 9.37
C GLN A 403 -29.29 9.09 10.73
N GLU A 404 -28.62 8.57 11.76
CA GLU A 404 -29.12 8.54 13.14
C GLU A 404 -29.40 9.97 13.66
N GLU A 405 -28.48 10.90 13.41
CA GLU A 405 -28.62 12.32 13.77
C GLU A 405 -29.76 13.01 13.02
N ALA A 406 -29.89 12.76 11.71
CA ALA A 406 -31.00 13.32 10.91
C ALA A 406 -32.37 12.81 11.36
N SER A 407 -32.43 11.56 11.84
CA SER A 407 -33.66 10.99 12.40
C SER A 407 -34.00 11.62 13.75
N SER A 408 -32.99 11.93 14.56
CA SER A 408 -33.14 12.56 15.87
C SER A 408 -33.47 14.05 15.80
N PHE A 409 -32.89 14.76 14.81
CA PHE A 409 -33.06 16.21 14.62
C PHE A 409 -33.37 16.57 13.15
N PRO A 410 -34.57 16.24 12.63
CA PRO A 410 -34.90 16.46 11.22
C PRO A 410 -34.82 17.93 10.77
N THR A 411 -35.07 18.88 11.69
CA THR A 411 -35.06 20.31 11.41
C THR A 411 -33.66 20.88 11.15
N LEU A 412 -32.59 20.16 11.54
CA LEU A 412 -31.20 20.58 11.32
C LEU A 412 -30.63 20.07 9.98
N VAL A 413 -31.39 19.27 9.23
CA VAL A 413 -30.96 18.76 7.92
C VAL A 413 -31.06 19.87 6.88
N THR A 414 -29.90 20.42 6.49
CA THR A 414 -29.80 21.47 5.47
C THR A 414 -29.52 20.91 4.08
N GLN A 415 -29.81 21.68 3.03
CA GLN A 415 -29.46 21.30 1.66
C GLN A 415 -27.95 21.03 1.49
N SER A 416 -27.10 21.84 2.13
CA SER A 416 -25.65 21.63 2.14
C SER A 416 -25.27 20.28 2.77
N SER A 417 -25.90 19.92 3.89
CA SER A 417 -25.65 18.62 4.53
C SER A 417 -26.05 17.43 3.65
N LEU A 418 -27.12 17.57 2.85
CA LEU A 418 -27.58 16.53 1.92
C LEU A 418 -26.62 16.38 0.73
N LEU A 419 -26.11 17.49 0.20
CA LEU A 419 -25.11 17.47 -0.88
C LEU A 419 -23.81 16.81 -0.42
N SER A 420 -23.31 17.14 0.78
CA SER A 420 -22.12 16.48 1.34
C SER A 420 -22.31 14.98 1.53
N ARG A 421 -23.50 14.54 1.97
CA ARG A 421 -23.83 13.10 2.07
C ARG A 421 -23.84 12.43 0.69
N GLN A 422 -24.36 13.12 -0.33
CA GLN A 422 -24.38 12.62 -1.69
C GLN A 422 -22.98 12.46 -2.27
N GLU A 423 -22.08 13.42 -2.02
CA GLU A 423 -20.66 13.33 -2.41
C GLU A 423 -19.96 12.14 -1.75
N GLN A 424 -20.20 11.93 -0.45
CA GLN A 424 -19.69 10.77 0.29
C GLN A 424 -20.18 9.44 -0.29
N ARG A 425 -21.48 9.34 -0.64
CA ARG A 425 -22.03 8.14 -1.30
C ARG A 425 -21.47 7.93 -2.69
N GLN A 426 -21.27 9.00 -3.46
CA GLN A 426 -20.67 8.92 -4.78
C GLN A 426 -19.23 8.39 -4.71
N ALA A 427 -18.45 8.83 -3.70
CA ALA A 427 -17.10 8.32 -3.45
C ALA A 427 -17.10 6.80 -3.19
N LEU A 428 -18.03 6.30 -2.37
CA LEU A 428 -18.19 4.87 -2.09
C LEU A 428 -18.56 4.07 -3.33
N ARG A 429 -19.47 4.58 -4.17
CA ARG A 429 -19.88 3.91 -5.43
C ARG A 429 -18.73 3.82 -6.43
N LEU A 430 -18.00 4.91 -6.62
CA LEU A 430 -16.80 4.92 -7.48
C LEU A 430 -15.75 3.91 -6.98
N TYR A 431 -15.59 3.76 -5.67
CA TYR A 431 -14.72 2.74 -5.11
C TYR A 431 -15.24 1.31 -5.35
N GLY A 432 -16.56 1.09 -5.24
CA GLY A 432 -17.21 -0.17 -5.58
C GLY A 432 -16.98 -0.59 -7.03
N ASP A 433 -17.15 0.34 -7.98
CA ASP A 433 -16.88 0.11 -9.39
C ASP A 433 -15.41 -0.31 -9.62
N ARG A 434 -14.45 0.36 -8.97
CA ARG A 434 -13.02 0.02 -9.04
C ARG A 434 -12.72 -1.36 -8.44
N LEU A 435 -13.32 -1.70 -7.31
CA LEU A 435 -13.20 -3.03 -6.71
C LEU A 435 -13.75 -4.12 -7.64
N ARG A 436 -14.85 -3.84 -8.34
CA ARG A 436 -15.40 -4.76 -9.33
C ARG A 436 -14.45 -4.95 -10.52
N GLU A 437 -13.86 -3.89 -11.05
CA GLU A 437 -12.90 -3.96 -12.15
C GLU A 437 -11.61 -4.70 -11.76
N THR A 438 -11.11 -4.50 -10.55
CA THR A 438 -9.94 -5.24 -10.03
C THR A 438 -10.23 -6.70 -9.75
N LEU A 439 -11.48 -7.06 -9.39
CA LEU A 439 -11.92 -8.45 -9.27
C LEU A 439 -11.90 -9.17 -10.61
N LYS A 440 -12.37 -8.53 -11.69
CA LYS A 440 -12.30 -9.09 -13.04
C LYS A 440 -10.87 -9.44 -13.46
N ARG A 441 -9.90 -8.68 -12.98
CA ARG A 441 -8.46 -8.90 -13.23
C ARG A 441 -7.79 -9.88 -12.27
N GLY A 442 -8.54 -10.47 -11.33
CA GLY A 442 -7.99 -11.38 -10.32
C GLY A 442 -7.09 -10.72 -9.27
N ARG A 443 -7.07 -9.38 -9.17
CA ARG A 443 -6.17 -8.64 -8.27
C ARG A 443 -6.79 -8.32 -6.90
N ALA A 444 -8.12 -8.28 -6.81
CA ALA A 444 -8.83 -7.88 -5.59
C ALA A 444 -9.36 -9.05 -4.74
N ASN A 445 -9.60 -8.77 -3.46
CA ASN A 445 -10.29 -9.68 -2.55
C ASN A 445 -11.80 -9.45 -2.64
N PHE A 446 -12.55 -10.48 -3.09
CA PHE A 446 -14.01 -10.39 -3.24
C PHE A 446 -14.74 -10.03 -1.94
N LYS A 447 -14.15 -10.38 -0.78
CA LYS A 447 -14.75 -10.08 0.52
C LYS A 447 -14.92 -8.58 0.74
N GLY A 448 -13.92 -7.77 0.39
CA GLY A 448 -13.97 -6.31 0.58
C GLY A 448 -15.04 -5.67 -0.30
N TYR A 449 -15.15 -6.13 -1.56
CA TYR A 449 -16.19 -5.71 -2.48
C TYR A 449 -17.59 -6.04 -1.98
N VAL A 450 -17.84 -7.30 -1.59
CA VAL A 450 -19.16 -7.72 -1.09
C VAL A 450 -19.58 -6.92 0.14
N LEU A 451 -18.65 -6.66 1.08
CA LEU A 451 -18.91 -5.84 2.26
C LEU A 451 -19.30 -4.41 1.89
N LEU A 452 -18.56 -3.80 0.96
CA LEU A 452 -18.82 -2.44 0.50
C LEU A 452 -20.19 -2.33 -0.17
N GLU A 453 -20.54 -3.23 -1.09
CA GLU A 453 -21.83 -3.25 -1.77
C GLU A 453 -22.99 -3.42 -0.77
N CYS A 454 -22.85 -4.34 0.19
CA CYS A 454 -23.85 -4.51 1.25
C CYS A 454 -23.99 -3.24 2.10
N ALA A 455 -22.89 -2.56 2.41
CA ALA A 455 -22.91 -1.34 3.18
C ALA A 455 -23.57 -0.18 2.42
N ILE A 456 -23.26 0.00 1.13
CA ILE A 456 -23.89 1.01 0.27
C ILE A 456 -25.40 0.77 0.20
N LEU A 457 -25.84 -0.49 0.02
CA LEU A 457 -27.25 -0.84 0.04
C LEU A 457 -27.92 -0.43 1.35
N GLN A 458 -27.29 -0.70 2.49
CA GLN A 458 -27.84 -0.32 3.80
C GLN A 458 -27.99 1.20 3.95
N LEU A 459 -27.07 1.97 3.37
CA LEU A 459 -27.16 3.43 3.37
C LEU A 459 -28.27 3.96 2.45
N ASP A 460 -28.56 3.25 1.35
CA ASP A 460 -29.64 3.58 0.42
C ASP A 460 -31.02 3.10 0.92
N ASP A 461 -31.05 2.10 1.80
CA ASP A 461 -32.24 1.56 2.45
C ASP A 461 -32.83 2.52 3.50
N THR A 462 -33.51 3.55 3.02
CA THR A 462 -34.21 4.55 3.87
C THR A 462 -35.56 4.06 4.41
N ARG A 463 -36.09 2.95 3.89
CA ARG A 463 -37.43 2.43 4.22
C ARG A 463 -37.40 1.25 5.19
N GLY A 464 -36.23 0.69 5.46
CA GLY A 464 -36.06 -0.45 6.35
C GLY A 464 -36.46 -1.76 5.68
N SER A 465 -35.75 -2.13 4.61
CA SER A 465 -35.91 -3.40 3.90
C SER A 465 -35.95 -4.58 4.84
N SER A 466 -36.84 -5.53 4.53
CA SER A 466 -37.00 -6.77 5.27
C SER A 466 -35.71 -7.60 5.24
N GLU A 467 -35.57 -8.53 6.19
CA GLU A 467 -34.43 -9.46 6.22
C GLU A 467 -34.30 -10.26 4.91
N GLY A 468 -35.44 -10.62 4.29
CA GLY A 468 -35.47 -11.33 3.02
C GLY A 468 -34.99 -10.49 1.83
N GLU A 469 -35.32 -9.20 1.79
CA GLU A 469 -34.83 -8.27 0.74
C GLU A 469 -33.31 -8.07 0.84
N LYS A 470 -32.80 -7.93 2.07
CA LYS A 470 -31.36 -7.83 2.33
C LYS A 470 -30.63 -9.12 1.92
N ALA A 471 -31.22 -10.28 2.20
CA ALA A 471 -30.70 -11.57 1.79
C ALA A 471 -30.68 -11.72 0.25
N ALA A 472 -31.77 -11.37 -0.43
CA ALA A 472 -31.86 -11.44 -1.89
C ALA A 472 -30.84 -10.52 -2.60
N HIS A 473 -30.58 -9.33 -2.04
CA HIS A 473 -29.53 -8.45 -2.57
C HIS A 473 -28.13 -9.07 -2.39
N LEU A 474 -27.85 -9.60 -1.20
CA LEU A 474 -26.58 -10.27 -0.95
C LEU A 474 -26.38 -11.48 -1.89
N GLU A 475 -27.42 -12.26 -2.16
CA GLU A 475 -27.39 -13.33 -3.15
C GLU A 475 -26.99 -12.80 -4.54
N LYS A 476 -27.58 -11.69 -4.98
CA LYS A 476 -27.24 -11.06 -6.26
C LYS A 476 -25.78 -10.61 -6.32
N VAL A 477 -25.27 -9.95 -5.27
CA VAL A 477 -23.87 -9.49 -5.21
C VAL A 477 -22.91 -10.69 -5.22
N LEU A 478 -23.22 -11.73 -4.46
CA LEU A 478 -22.40 -12.95 -4.43
C LEU A 478 -22.43 -13.72 -5.74
N GLN A 479 -23.57 -13.74 -6.43
CA GLN A 479 -23.69 -14.34 -7.75
C GLN A 479 -22.83 -13.59 -8.78
N ASP A 480 -22.92 -12.25 -8.83
CA ASP A 480 -22.05 -11.42 -9.68
C ASP A 480 -20.56 -11.68 -9.38
N CYS A 481 -20.18 -11.75 -8.09
CA CYS A 481 -18.83 -12.10 -7.69
C CYS A 481 -18.40 -13.49 -8.18
N ALA A 482 -19.27 -14.49 -8.05
CA ALA A 482 -18.99 -15.86 -8.45
C ALA A 482 -18.73 -15.95 -9.96
N ASP A 483 -19.53 -15.24 -10.75
CA ASP A 483 -19.44 -15.19 -12.21
C ASP A 483 -18.17 -14.47 -12.66
N ILE A 484 -17.85 -13.31 -12.07
CA ILE A 484 -16.61 -12.57 -12.33
C ILE A 484 -15.39 -13.44 -12.03
N LEU A 485 -15.36 -14.09 -10.86
CA LEU A 485 -14.24 -14.93 -10.46
C LEU A 485 -14.12 -16.20 -11.31
N ALA A 486 -15.26 -16.76 -11.77
CA ALA A 486 -15.26 -17.90 -12.68
C ALA A 486 -14.63 -17.53 -14.03
N GLN A 487 -15.03 -16.39 -14.61
CA GLN A 487 -14.43 -15.86 -15.85
C GLN A 487 -12.93 -15.64 -15.69
N ALA A 488 -12.50 -14.98 -14.62
CA ALA A 488 -11.09 -14.74 -14.33
C ALA A 488 -10.27 -16.03 -14.12
N SER A 489 -10.91 -17.12 -13.68
CA SER A 489 -10.25 -18.42 -13.51
C SER A 489 -10.23 -19.29 -14.77
N GLY A 490 -11.15 -19.06 -15.72
CA GLY A 490 -11.31 -19.87 -16.93
C GLY A 490 -10.52 -19.39 -18.14
N THR A 491 -10.04 -18.15 -18.15
CA THR A 491 -9.20 -17.58 -19.21
C THR A 491 -7.72 -17.97 -19.12
N ALA A 492 -7.30 -18.62 -18.04
CA ALA A 492 -5.97 -19.21 -17.92
C ALA A 492 -6.01 -20.66 -18.43
N GLU A 493 -5.53 -20.91 -19.64
CA GLU A 493 -5.39 -22.27 -20.18
C GLU A 493 -4.62 -23.16 -19.19
N THR A 494 -5.27 -24.21 -18.70
CA THR A 494 -4.63 -25.27 -17.92
C THR A 494 -3.70 -26.08 -18.82
N PRO A 495 -2.39 -26.23 -18.50
CA PRO A 495 -1.58 -27.24 -19.18
C PRO A 495 -2.09 -28.65 -18.80
N PRO A 496 -2.02 -29.63 -19.72
CA PRO A 496 -2.64 -30.92 -19.52
C PRO A 496 -1.87 -31.77 -18.50
N ASN A 497 -2.61 -32.41 -17.60
CA ASN A 497 -2.25 -33.57 -16.78
C ASN A 497 -0.98 -33.49 -15.92
N ARG A 498 -1.14 -33.18 -14.62
CA ARG A 498 -0.39 -33.87 -13.55
C ARG A 498 -1.35 -34.28 -12.44
N GLN A 499 -1.30 -35.56 -12.10
CA GLN A 499 -2.08 -36.20 -11.05
C GLN A 499 -1.88 -35.45 -9.71
N GLU A 500 -2.99 -35.12 -9.07
CA GLU A 500 -3.02 -34.56 -7.72
C GLU A 500 -2.38 -35.56 -6.74
N THR A 501 -1.21 -35.22 -6.19
CA THR A 501 -0.69 -35.89 -4.99
C THR A 501 -1.32 -35.27 -3.74
N PRO A 502 -1.98 -36.05 -2.88
CA PRO A 502 -2.54 -35.55 -1.63
C PRO A 502 -1.44 -35.44 -0.58
N GLY A 503 -0.97 -34.23 -0.32
CA GLY A 503 0.00 -33.99 0.75
C GLY A 503 0.24 -32.51 1.01
N GLN A 504 -0.21 -32.05 2.18
CA GLN A 504 0.50 -31.14 3.11
C GLN A 504 0.88 -29.73 2.59
N HIS A 505 0.57 -28.60 3.23
CA HIS A 505 0.04 -28.24 4.53
C HIS A 505 -0.94 -27.08 4.31
N SER A 506 -2.13 -27.17 4.90
CA SER A 506 -2.96 -26.00 5.16
C SER A 506 -2.18 -25.10 6.11
N SER A 507 -1.75 -23.92 5.67
CA SER A 507 -1.46 -22.86 6.62
C SER A 507 -2.79 -22.43 7.23
N GLU A 508 -3.12 -23.08 8.34
CA GLU A 508 -3.72 -22.41 9.49
C GLU A 508 -2.89 -21.14 9.74
N LEU A 509 -3.56 -20.01 10.04
CA LEU A 509 -3.13 -18.60 9.94
C LEU A 509 -3.50 -17.95 8.58
N GLY A 510 -4.60 -17.21 8.42
CA GLY A 510 -5.65 -16.86 9.36
C GLY A 510 -7.00 -16.80 8.65
N GLU A 511 -7.95 -17.58 9.16
CA GLU A 511 -9.34 -17.16 9.22
C GLU A 511 -9.41 -15.94 10.15
N PHE A 512 -9.00 -14.77 9.66
CA PHE A 512 -9.34 -13.54 10.37
C PHE A 512 -10.83 -13.31 10.17
N GLU A 513 -11.53 -13.46 11.29
CA GLU A 513 -12.88 -13.01 11.57
C GLU A 513 -13.12 -11.64 10.93
N PHE A 514 -14.33 -11.49 10.37
CA PHE A 514 -14.81 -10.25 9.78
C PHE A 514 -15.22 -9.29 10.88
N ASP A 515 -14.24 -8.82 11.64
CA ASP A 515 -14.46 -7.69 12.49
C ASP A 515 -13.91 -6.47 11.75
N ILE A 516 -14.80 -5.75 11.06
CA ILE A 516 -14.63 -4.30 10.79
C ILE A 516 -14.43 -3.54 12.13
N VAL A 517 -14.65 -4.24 13.26
CA VAL A 517 -14.41 -3.84 14.65
C VAL A 517 -13.07 -4.37 15.22
N SER A 518 -12.23 -5.09 14.47
CA SER A 518 -10.99 -5.71 15.03
C SER A 518 -9.81 -4.75 15.00
N VAL A 519 -10.00 -3.52 14.55
CA VAL A 519 -9.46 -2.41 15.33
C VAL A 519 -10.22 -2.43 16.66
N ARG A 520 -9.86 -3.38 17.53
CA ARG A 520 -10.12 -3.23 18.96
C ARG A 520 -9.41 -1.94 19.32
N ALA A 521 -10.18 -0.86 19.31
CA ALA A 521 -9.99 0.22 20.25
C ALA A 521 -9.95 -0.46 21.62
N ARG A 522 -8.74 -0.73 22.10
CA ARG A 522 -8.44 -0.38 23.47
C ARG A 522 -8.13 1.11 23.44
#